data_AF-A0A3A8LAR8-F1
#
_entry.id   AF-A0A3A8LAR8-F1
#
_cell.length_a   1.000
_cell.length_b   1.000
_cell.length_c   1.000
_cell.angle_alpha   90.00
_cell.angle_beta   90.00
_cell.angle_gamma   90.00
#
_symmetry.space_group_name_H-M   'P 1'
#
loop_
_entity.id
_entity.type
_entity.pdbx_description
1 polymer ?
#
loop_
_entity_poly.entity_id
_entity_poly.type
_entity_poly.pdbx_seq_one_letter_code
_entity_poly.pdbx_strand_id
1 'polypeptide(L)'
;MSQNGKTNGGGSPLAPREVRQRLMRLSPRQRMEALLDGPDTPAMVRSLPAEDLYVTIQEIGLADTTELVQLASPAQFRTFVDLGGWQKDKLDPHAVLTWLRAARGDEPEDFLRKLHAVDLEVVETLLKEFTTVYDLEEDPDANPQGMAVETPEGRYLVEIKLEGVEMSAMRALVNDLIAENPFESVRLFEAVRWEIPSELEETAFQFRRARLADLGFPSFEDALALFSRVDVPPRPTP
;
A
#
# COMPACT_ATOMS: atom_id res chain seq x y z
N MET A 1 -55.00 21.16 -28.77
CA MET A 1 -54.10 20.27 -29.52
C MET A 1 -52.68 20.48 -28.99
N SER A 2 -52.16 19.42 -28.34
CA SER A 2 -50.76 18.99 -28.16
C SER A 2 -49.69 20.00 -27.72
N GLN A 3 -49.10 19.87 -26.52
CA GLN A 3 -48.01 18.95 -26.12
C GLN A 3 -46.68 19.17 -26.87
N ASN A 4 -45.66 19.63 -26.12
CA ASN A 4 -44.40 18.93 -25.86
C ASN A 4 -43.49 19.90 -25.08
N GLY A 5 -43.06 19.67 -23.85
CA GLY A 5 -42.62 18.39 -23.29
C GLY A 5 -41.15 18.17 -23.62
N LYS A 6 -40.25 18.91 -22.98
CA LYS A 6 -38.85 18.52 -22.82
C LYS A 6 -38.49 18.56 -21.34
N THR A 7 -38.66 17.39 -20.73
CA THR A 7 -38.13 17.01 -19.43
C THR A 7 -36.60 17.03 -19.49
N ASN A 8 -35.97 17.98 -18.81
CA ASN A 8 -34.56 17.88 -18.44
C ASN A 8 -34.44 16.81 -17.35
N GLY A 9 -34.17 15.57 -17.76
CA GLY A 9 -33.78 14.50 -16.85
C GLY A 9 -32.33 14.68 -16.44
N GLY A 10 -32.05 15.66 -15.56
CA GLY A 10 -30.81 15.66 -14.79
C GLY A 10 -30.89 14.48 -13.83
N GLY A 11 -30.25 13.37 -14.18
CA GLY A 11 -30.18 12.20 -13.32
C GLY A 11 -29.59 12.61 -11.97
N SER A 12 -30.36 12.40 -10.89
CA SER A 12 -29.85 12.57 -9.53
C SER A 12 -28.55 11.77 -9.38
N PRO A 13 -27.53 12.29 -8.69
CA PRO A 13 -26.32 11.51 -8.45
C PRO A 13 -26.70 10.19 -7.78
N LEU A 14 -26.26 9.08 -8.37
CA LEU A 14 -26.54 7.73 -7.88
C LEU A 14 -25.98 7.58 -6.46
N ALA A 15 -26.67 6.80 -5.61
CA ALA A 15 -26.15 6.53 -4.27
C ALA A 15 -24.82 5.74 -4.37
N PRO A 16 -23.84 5.96 -3.47
CA PRO A 16 -22.53 5.29 -3.55
C PRO A 16 -22.58 3.76 -3.67
N ARG A 17 -23.57 3.13 -3.02
CA ARG A 17 -23.82 1.68 -3.12
C ARG A 17 -24.26 1.23 -4.52
N GLU A 18 -25.07 2.02 -5.20
CA GLU A 18 -25.56 1.71 -6.55
C GLU A 18 -24.45 1.85 -7.59
N VAL A 19 -23.60 2.88 -7.43
CA VAL A 19 -22.39 3.08 -8.25
C VAL A 19 -21.46 1.87 -8.11
N ARG A 20 -21.14 1.48 -6.87
CA ARG A 20 -20.33 0.29 -6.57
C ARG A 20 -20.90 -0.97 -7.24
N GLN A 21 -22.19 -1.27 -7.02
CA GLN A 21 -22.82 -2.46 -7.59
C GLN A 21 -22.78 -2.48 -9.13
N ARG A 22 -22.95 -1.32 -9.77
CA ARG A 22 -22.88 -1.21 -11.22
C ARG A 22 -21.45 -1.47 -11.73
N LEU A 23 -20.45 -0.89 -11.08
CA LEU A 23 -19.04 -1.09 -11.43
C LEU A 23 -18.60 -2.55 -11.25
N MET A 24 -19.02 -3.21 -10.17
CA MET A 24 -18.66 -4.61 -9.92
C MET A 24 -19.31 -5.61 -10.90
N ARG A 25 -20.33 -5.20 -11.65
CA ARG A 25 -20.92 -6.02 -12.73
C ARG A 25 -20.18 -5.92 -14.06
N LEU A 26 -19.29 -4.93 -14.22
CA LEU A 26 -18.48 -4.78 -15.42
C LEU A 26 -17.32 -5.79 -15.39
N SER A 27 -16.80 -6.11 -16.58
CA SER A 27 -15.51 -6.80 -16.67
C SER A 27 -14.39 -5.93 -16.07
N PRO A 28 -13.28 -6.51 -15.59
CA PRO A 28 -12.25 -5.74 -14.89
C PRO A 28 -11.73 -4.53 -15.68
N ARG A 29 -11.42 -4.71 -16.98
CA ARG A 29 -10.97 -3.61 -17.86
C ARG A 29 -12.04 -2.52 -18.01
N GLN A 30 -13.29 -2.88 -18.26
CA GLN A 30 -14.39 -1.93 -18.36
C GLN A 30 -14.67 -1.20 -17.04
N ARG A 31 -14.46 -1.88 -15.90
CA ARG A 31 -14.58 -1.28 -14.57
C ARG A 31 -13.51 -0.21 -14.36
N MET A 32 -12.27 -0.50 -14.72
CA MET A 32 -11.18 0.47 -14.66
C MET A 32 -11.42 1.66 -15.59
N GLU A 33 -11.79 1.41 -16.85
CA GLU A 33 -12.15 2.48 -17.79
C GLU A 33 -13.27 3.36 -17.23
N ALA A 34 -14.34 2.76 -16.69
CA ALA A 34 -15.45 3.51 -16.09
C ALA A 34 -15.06 4.30 -14.84
N LEU A 35 -14.05 3.84 -14.08
CA LEU A 35 -13.49 4.60 -12.97
C LEU A 35 -12.68 5.80 -13.45
N LEU A 36 -11.99 5.68 -14.58
CA LEU A 36 -11.08 6.68 -15.13
C LEU A 36 -11.77 7.73 -16.02
N ASP A 37 -12.92 7.39 -16.63
CA ASP A 37 -13.67 8.24 -17.58
C ASP A 37 -14.56 9.33 -16.92
N GLY A 38 -14.46 9.50 -15.59
CA GLY A 38 -15.26 10.46 -14.83
C GLY A 38 -14.70 11.90 -14.84
N PRO A 39 -15.54 12.93 -14.64
CA PRO A 39 -15.08 14.32 -14.55
C PRO A 39 -14.25 14.64 -13.29
N ASP A 40 -14.39 13.83 -12.23
CA ASP A 40 -13.58 13.88 -11.01
C ASP A 40 -13.11 12.46 -10.66
N THR A 41 -12.13 12.00 -11.44
CA THR A 41 -11.54 10.67 -11.31
C THR A 41 -10.99 10.39 -9.91
N PRO A 42 -10.22 11.30 -9.28
CA PRO A 42 -9.74 11.08 -7.91
C PRO A 42 -10.89 10.90 -6.92
N ALA A 43 -11.94 11.72 -6.96
CA ALA A 43 -13.07 11.56 -6.04
C ALA A 43 -13.82 10.25 -6.26
N MET A 44 -13.98 9.82 -7.52
CA MET A 44 -14.63 8.54 -7.84
C MET A 44 -13.83 7.36 -7.26
N VAL A 45 -12.54 7.28 -7.54
CA VAL A 45 -11.66 6.21 -7.02
C VAL A 45 -11.69 6.21 -5.49
N ARG A 46 -11.57 7.38 -4.87
CA ARG A 46 -11.53 7.52 -3.40
C ARG A 46 -12.87 7.25 -2.71
N SER A 47 -13.97 7.25 -3.45
CA SER A 47 -15.29 6.89 -2.93
C SER A 47 -15.51 5.38 -2.79
N LEU A 48 -14.70 4.56 -3.47
CA LEU A 48 -14.83 3.11 -3.41
C LEU A 48 -14.11 2.50 -2.20
N PRO A 49 -14.62 1.37 -1.67
CA PRO A 49 -13.87 0.57 -0.70
C PRO A 49 -12.54 0.10 -1.28
N ALA A 50 -11.50 0.10 -0.44
CA ALA A 50 -10.15 -0.25 -0.87
C ALA A 50 -10.08 -1.72 -1.34
N GLU A 51 -10.84 -2.61 -0.73
CA GLU A 51 -10.90 -4.02 -1.08
C GLU A 51 -11.44 -4.26 -2.51
N ASP A 52 -12.39 -3.44 -2.98
CA ASP A 52 -12.91 -3.54 -4.35
C ASP A 52 -11.88 -3.06 -5.38
N LEU A 53 -11.18 -1.97 -5.04
CA LEU A 53 -10.08 -1.46 -5.87
C LEU A 53 -8.96 -2.49 -5.94
N TYR A 54 -8.59 -3.08 -4.81
CA TYR A 54 -7.59 -4.13 -4.73
C TYR A 54 -7.96 -5.35 -5.58
N VAL A 55 -9.20 -5.84 -5.49
CA VAL A 55 -9.69 -6.93 -6.34
C VAL A 55 -9.57 -6.56 -7.82
N THR A 56 -9.96 -5.34 -8.20
CA THR A 56 -9.84 -4.87 -9.58
C THR A 56 -8.39 -4.84 -10.06
N ILE A 57 -7.46 -4.39 -9.21
CA ILE A 57 -6.02 -4.41 -9.49
C ILE A 57 -5.50 -5.84 -9.67
N GLN A 58 -5.93 -6.79 -8.83
CA GLN A 58 -5.54 -8.19 -8.94
C GLN A 58 -6.10 -8.87 -10.20
N GLU A 59 -7.35 -8.55 -10.59
CA GLU A 59 -7.99 -9.10 -11.78
C GLU A 59 -7.34 -8.63 -13.10
N ILE A 60 -6.77 -7.43 -13.12
CA ILE A 60 -6.13 -6.83 -14.31
C ILE A 60 -4.60 -7.05 -14.30
N GLY A 61 -3.98 -6.92 -13.13
CA GLY A 61 -2.53 -6.90 -12.92
C GLY A 61 -2.02 -5.50 -12.60
N LEU A 62 -1.19 -5.40 -11.57
CA LEU A 62 -0.68 -4.12 -11.03
C LEU A 62 0.01 -3.23 -12.07
N ALA A 63 0.76 -3.82 -12.99
CA ALA A 63 1.49 -3.09 -14.03
C ALA A 63 0.55 -2.31 -14.97
N ASP A 64 -0.68 -2.79 -15.16
CA ASP A 64 -1.69 -2.19 -16.05
C ASP A 64 -2.68 -1.28 -15.28
N THR A 65 -2.50 -1.12 -13.96
CA THR A 65 -3.42 -0.37 -13.09
C THR A 65 -2.70 0.68 -12.23
N THR A 66 -1.49 1.10 -12.60
CA THR A 66 -0.69 2.06 -11.81
C THR A 66 -1.42 3.38 -11.60
N GLU A 67 -2.12 3.90 -12.62
CA GLU A 67 -2.94 5.12 -12.52
C GLU A 67 -4.00 5.00 -11.41
N LEU A 68 -4.63 3.83 -11.26
CA LEU A 68 -5.61 3.58 -10.19
C LEU A 68 -4.96 3.66 -8.81
N VAL A 69 -3.73 3.13 -8.68
CA VAL A 69 -2.94 3.19 -7.43
C VAL A 69 -2.49 4.62 -7.13
N GLN A 70 -2.12 5.38 -8.16
CA GLN A 70 -1.74 6.79 -8.03
C GLN A 70 -2.92 7.67 -7.62
N LEU A 71 -4.15 7.35 -8.03
CA LEU A 71 -5.35 8.12 -7.66
C LEU A 71 -5.90 7.76 -6.27
N ALA A 72 -5.57 6.58 -5.75
CA ALA A 72 -6.02 6.10 -4.46
C ALA A 72 -5.64 7.06 -3.31
N SER A 73 -6.49 7.16 -2.30
CA SER A 73 -6.16 7.88 -1.07
C SER A 73 -5.04 7.16 -0.29
N PRO A 74 -4.33 7.85 0.61
CA PRO A 74 -3.33 7.21 1.46
C PRO A 74 -3.86 6.03 2.26
N ALA A 75 -5.09 6.11 2.78
CA ALA A 75 -5.73 5.02 3.52
C ALA A 75 -6.01 3.81 2.61
N GLN A 76 -6.53 4.03 1.39
CA GLN A 76 -6.73 2.95 0.43
C GLN A 76 -5.40 2.31 0.02
N PHE A 77 -4.36 3.12 -0.20
CA PHE A 77 -3.03 2.62 -0.53
C PHE A 77 -2.44 1.74 0.58
N ARG A 78 -2.56 2.14 1.86
CA ARG A 78 -2.17 1.31 3.00
C ARG A 78 -2.87 -0.05 2.96
N THR A 79 -4.17 -0.08 2.65
CA THR A 79 -4.91 -1.34 2.49
C THR A 79 -4.37 -2.19 1.33
N PHE A 80 -3.91 -1.59 0.23
CA PHE A 80 -3.27 -2.36 -0.85
C PHE A 80 -1.97 -3.02 -0.38
N VAL A 81 -1.18 -2.31 0.41
CA VAL A 81 0.04 -2.85 1.04
C VAL A 81 -0.32 -3.95 2.05
N ASP A 82 -1.37 -3.76 2.87
CA ASP A 82 -1.84 -4.78 3.82
C ASP A 82 -2.29 -6.07 3.10
N LEU A 83 -2.96 -5.95 1.96
CA LEU A 83 -3.47 -7.11 1.23
C LEU A 83 -2.41 -7.76 0.33
N GLY A 84 -1.54 -6.97 -0.29
CA GLY A 84 -0.62 -7.41 -1.34
C GLY A 84 0.86 -7.42 -0.98
N GLY A 85 1.25 -6.88 0.17
CA GLY A 85 2.63 -6.83 0.65
C GLY A 85 3.02 -7.94 1.62
N TRP A 86 2.13 -8.91 1.87
CA TRP A 86 2.29 -9.91 2.92
C TRP A 86 2.00 -11.32 2.43
N GLN A 87 2.80 -12.28 2.90
CA GLN A 87 2.57 -13.71 2.74
C GLN A 87 2.21 -14.31 4.10
N LYS A 88 0.90 -14.41 4.36
CA LYS A 88 0.33 -14.74 5.68
C LYS A 88 0.75 -13.72 6.75
N ASP A 89 1.69 -14.08 7.60
CA ASP A 89 2.25 -13.33 8.73
C ASP A 89 3.63 -12.74 8.43
N LYS A 90 4.19 -13.01 7.25
CA LYS A 90 5.49 -12.48 6.84
C LYS A 90 5.33 -11.32 5.88
N LEU A 91 6.08 -10.25 6.11
CA LEU A 91 6.16 -9.14 5.16
C LEU A 91 7.01 -9.58 3.96
N ASP A 92 6.63 -9.15 2.77
CA ASP A 92 7.43 -9.31 1.56
C ASP A 92 7.96 -7.93 1.12
N PRO A 93 9.21 -7.58 1.47
CA PRO A 93 9.76 -6.26 1.16
C PRO A 93 9.77 -5.93 -0.34
N HIS A 94 9.96 -6.93 -1.21
CA HIS A 94 9.92 -6.74 -2.66
C HIS A 94 8.51 -6.44 -3.16
N ALA A 95 7.50 -7.13 -2.62
CA ALA A 95 6.10 -6.84 -2.92
C ALA A 95 5.72 -5.41 -2.48
N VAL A 96 6.11 -4.99 -1.28
CA VAL A 96 5.87 -3.62 -0.80
C VAL A 96 6.57 -2.59 -1.68
N LEU A 97 7.84 -2.81 -2.03
CA LEU A 97 8.57 -1.91 -2.92
C LEU A 97 7.89 -1.81 -4.29
N THR A 98 7.33 -2.91 -4.79
CA THR A 98 6.53 -2.91 -6.02
C THR A 98 5.27 -2.05 -5.90
N TRP A 99 4.56 -2.11 -4.77
CA TRP A 99 3.41 -1.22 -4.50
C TRP A 99 3.81 0.25 -4.40
N LEU A 100 4.91 0.56 -3.69
CA LEU A 100 5.44 1.93 -3.61
C LEU A 100 5.83 2.47 -4.99
N ARG A 101 6.45 1.64 -5.83
CA ARG A 101 6.74 1.99 -7.23
C ARG A 101 5.48 2.27 -8.03
N ALA A 102 4.43 1.47 -7.88
CA ALA A 102 3.15 1.68 -8.57
C ALA A 102 2.44 2.95 -8.09
N ALA A 103 2.57 3.29 -6.80
CA ALA A 103 2.02 4.51 -6.22
C ALA A 103 2.79 5.78 -6.61
N ARG A 104 4.03 5.64 -7.12
CA ARG A 104 4.80 6.76 -7.63
C ARG A 104 4.06 7.34 -8.85
N GLY A 105 3.55 8.55 -8.69
CA GLY A 105 2.98 9.36 -9.76
C GLY A 105 3.83 10.60 -10.04
N ASP A 106 3.29 11.53 -10.82
CA ASP A 106 3.99 12.75 -11.22
C ASP A 106 4.09 13.79 -10.07
N GLU A 107 3.23 13.69 -9.06
CA GLU A 107 3.15 14.59 -7.90
C GLU A 107 3.88 13.99 -6.68
N PRO A 108 5.08 14.48 -6.31
CA PRO A 108 5.86 13.91 -5.20
C PRO A 108 5.15 13.94 -3.85
N GLU A 109 4.41 15.01 -3.56
CA GLU A 109 3.71 15.19 -2.27
C GLU A 109 2.55 14.20 -2.09
N ASP A 110 1.94 13.73 -3.18
CA ASP A 110 0.91 12.69 -3.10
C ASP A 110 1.53 11.32 -2.79
N PHE A 111 2.68 11.01 -3.38
CA PHE A 111 3.46 9.82 -3.04
C PHE A 111 3.91 9.84 -1.58
N LEU A 112 4.48 10.96 -1.09
CA LEU A 112 4.90 11.09 0.31
C LEU A 112 3.73 10.90 1.28
N ARG A 113 2.55 11.47 1.00
CA ARG A 113 1.36 11.23 1.81
C ARG A 113 0.95 9.76 1.88
N LYS A 114 1.12 9.01 0.79
CA LYS A 114 0.88 7.55 0.78
C LYS A 114 1.96 6.80 1.56
N LEU A 115 3.22 7.16 1.39
CA LEU A 115 4.35 6.60 2.13
C LEU A 115 4.15 6.75 3.65
N HIS A 116 3.77 7.94 4.13
CA HIS A 116 3.47 8.20 5.54
C HIS A 116 2.21 7.51 6.07
N ALA A 117 1.33 7.07 5.19
CA ALA A 117 0.17 6.27 5.60
C ALA A 117 0.51 4.78 5.73
N VAL A 118 1.61 4.32 5.14
CA VAL A 118 2.19 3.00 5.43
C VAL A 118 2.83 3.07 6.82
N ASP A 119 2.74 1.97 7.56
CA ASP A 119 3.29 1.88 8.92
C ASP A 119 4.80 2.12 8.89
N LEU A 120 5.31 2.87 9.88
CA LEU A 120 6.74 3.17 9.97
C LEU A 120 7.56 1.89 10.01
N GLU A 121 7.08 0.87 10.73
CA GLU A 121 7.74 -0.43 10.86
C GLU A 121 7.87 -1.15 9.51
N VAL A 122 6.92 -0.95 8.58
CA VAL A 122 7.02 -1.48 7.21
C VAL A 122 8.11 -0.72 6.46
N VAL A 123 8.17 0.61 6.56
CA VAL A 123 9.22 1.42 5.91
C VAL A 123 10.61 1.08 6.47
N GLU A 124 10.74 0.94 7.78
CA GLU A 124 11.97 0.51 8.46
C GLU A 124 12.39 -0.89 8.04
N THR A 125 11.43 -1.82 7.89
CA THR A 125 11.72 -3.18 7.38
C THR A 125 12.28 -3.13 5.96
N LEU A 126 11.72 -2.28 5.07
CA LEU A 126 12.27 -2.11 3.72
C LEU A 126 13.69 -1.54 3.75
N LEU A 127 13.92 -0.52 4.57
CA LEU A 127 15.24 0.09 4.73
C LEU A 127 16.24 -0.92 5.28
N LYS A 128 15.86 -1.68 6.31
CA LYS A 128 16.72 -2.70 6.92
C LYS A 128 17.09 -3.81 5.95
N GLU A 129 16.13 -4.30 5.18
CA GLU A 129 16.34 -5.37 4.21
C GLU A 129 17.24 -4.89 3.07
N PHE A 130 16.90 -3.74 2.48
CA PHE A 130 17.49 -3.29 1.21
C PHE A 130 18.65 -2.32 1.34
N THR A 131 19.04 -1.93 2.56
CA THR A 131 20.16 -0.99 2.75
C THR A 131 21.16 -1.44 3.82
N THR A 132 22.39 -0.97 3.70
CA THR A 132 23.38 -0.92 4.77
C THR A 132 23.61 0.54 5.12
N VAL A 133 23.41 0.90 6.39
CA VAL A 133 23.68 2.27 6.87
C VAL A 133 25.03 2.27 7.59
N TYR A 134 25.99 3.01 7.02
CA TYR A 134 27.30 3.25 7.62
C TYR A 134 27.29 4.57 8.38
N ASP A 135 27.77 4.57 9.62
CA ASP A 135 28.02 5.80 10.39
C ASP A 135 29.48 6.22 10.19
N LEU A 136 29.70 7.35 9.51
CA LEU A 136 31.03 7.87 9.18
C LEU A 136 31.75 8.49 10.39
N GLU A 137 31.05 8.72 11.51
CA GLU A 137 31.72 9.05 12.78
C GLU A 137 32.36 7.81 13.43
N GLU A 138 31.73 6.65 13.28
CA GLU A 138 32.21 5.37 13.82
C GLU A 138 33.22 4.68 12.89
N ASP A 139 32.97 4.72 11.58
CA ASP A 139 33.82 4.17 10.52
C ASP A 139 34.07 5.20 9.41
N PRO A 140 35.03 6.13 9.61
CA PRO A 140 35.34 7.19 8.64
C PRO A 140 35.86 6.67 7.28
N ASP A 141 36.37 5.43 7.25
CA ASP A 141 36.94 4.81 6.05
C ASP A 141 35.93 3.88 5.35
N ALA A 142 34.65 3.94 5.72
CA ALA A 142 33.59 3.13 5.11
C ALA A 142 33.57 3.32 3.59
N ASN A 143 33.65 2.20 2.87
CA ASN A 143 33.74 2.18 1.40
C ASN A 143 32.69 1.23 0.82
N PRO A 144 31.42 1.67 0.69
CA PRO A 144 30.38 0.87 0.08
C PRO A 144 30.76 0.52 -1.36
N GLN A 145 30.45 -0.72 -1.76
CA GLN A 145 30.79 -1.22 -3.09
C GLN A 145 29.67 -0.92 -4.10
N GLY A 146 28.44 -0.75 -3.60
CA GLY A 146 27.26 -0.45 -4.39
C GLY A 146 26.93 1.03 -4.53
N MET A 147 25.70 1.29 -4.98
CA MET A 147 25.13 2.63 -4.98
C MET A 147 24.88 3.06 -3.54
N ALA A 148 25.44 4.21 -3.14
CA ALA A 148 25.19 4.78 -1.82
C ALA A 148 24.68 6.23 -1.92
N VAL A 149 23.86 6.62 -0.96
CA VAL A 149 23.35 7.98 -0.79
C VAL A 149 23.85 8.50 0.54
N GLU A 150 24.49 9.66 0.54
CA GLU A 150 24.99 10.32 1.75
C GLU A 150 23.91 11.26 2.31
N THR A 151 23.78 11.31 3.65
CA THR A 151 22.90 12.28 4.29
C THR A 151 23.44 13.71 4.15
N PRO A 152 22.60 14.76 4.20
CA PRO A 152 23.04 16.13 3.90
C PRO A 152 24.15 16.67 4.81
N GLU A 153 24.19 16.20 6.06
CA GLU A 153 25.24 16.55 7.03
C GLU A 153 26.49 15.66 6.97
N GLY A 154 26.50 14.65 6.10
CA GLY A 154 27.63 13.75 5.88
C GLY A 154 27.87 12.75 7.03
N ARG A 155 26.87 12.49 7.87
CA ARG A 155 26.99 11.55 8.99
C ARG A 155 26.82 10.10 8.53
N TYR A 156 25.79 9.84 7.70
CA TYR A 156 25.46 8.50 7.26
C TYR A 156 25.66 8.32 5.77
N LEU A 157 26.13 7.13 5.40
CA LEU A 157 26.18 6.65 4.04
C LEU A 157 25.24 5.44 3.92
N VAL A 158 24.19 5.57 3.12
CA VAL A 158 23.14 4.56 2.95
C VAL A 158 23.40 3.80 1.65
N GLU A 159 24.05 2.65 1.74
CA GLU A 159 24.29 1.75 0.61
C GLU A 159 23.05 0.92 0.29
N ILE A 160 22.68 0.83 -0.98
CA ILE A 160 21.51 0.10 -1.46
C ILE A 160 21.96 -1.27 -1.98
N LYS A 161 21.41 -2.35 -1.40
CA LYS A 161 21.72 -3.76 -1.67
C LYS A 161 20.94 -4.36 -2.85
N LEU A 162 20.26 -3.52 -3.64
CA LEU A 162 19.42 -3.92 -4.76
C LEU A 162 20.10 -3.62 -6.09
N GLU A 163 19.58 -4.22 -7.16
CA GLU A 163 20.02 -3.97 -8.53
C GLU A 163 18.86 -3.52 -9.44
N GLY A 164 19.20 -2.99 -10.62
CA GLY A 164 18.24 -2.66 -11.67
C GLY A 164 17.15 -1.66 -11.26
N VAL A 165 15.90 -2.02 -11.57
CA VAL A 165 14.75 -1.12 -11.36
C VAL A 165 14.41 -0.97 -9.88
N GLU A 166 14.59 -2.02 -9.08
CA GLU A 166 14.37 -1.95 -7.63
C GLU A 166 15.41 -1.08 -6.94
N MET A 167 16.67 -1.14 -7.34
CA MET A 167 17.70 -0.21 -6.85
C MET A 167 17.32 1.25 -7.13
N SER A 168 16.85 1.53 -8.35
CA SER A 168 16.45 2.88 -8.74
C SER A 168 15.27 3.38 -7.91
N ALA A 169 14.31 2.51 -7.61
CA ALA A 169 13.17 2.81 -6.76
C ALA A 169 13.56 3.04 -5.30
N MET A 170 14.43 2.19 -4.76
CA MET A 170 14.92 2.33 -3.39
C MET A 170 15.76 3.59 -3.23
N ARG A 171 16.59 3.91 -4.22
CA ARG A 171 17.35 5.16 -4.28
C ARG A 171 16.43 6.36 -4.30
N ALA A 172 15.37 6.34 -5.09
CA ALA A 172 14.39 7.42 -5.12
C ALA A 172 13.73 7.59 -3.74
N LEU A 173 13.29 6.49 -3.12
CA LEU A 173 12.68 6.50 -1.79
C LEU A 173 13.60 7.11 -0.72
N VAL A 174 14.87 6.70 -0.67
CA VAL A 174 15.86 7.27 0.26
C VAL A 174 16.06 8.76 0.02
N ASN A 175 16.17 9.19 -1.23
CA ASN A 175 16.30 10.61 -1.56
C ASN A 175 15.04 11.41 -1.22
N ASP A 176 13.84 10.85 -1.40
CA ASP A 176 12.59 11.52 -1.02
C ASP A 176 12.52 11.74 0.50
N LEU A 177 12.87 10.72 1.30
CA LEU A 177 12.90 10.81 2.76
C LEU A 177 13.89 11.88 3.25
N ILE A 178 15.08 11.93 2.65
CA ILE A 178 16.09 12.95 2.93
C ILE A 178 15.61 14.34 2.52
N ALA A 179 15.04 14.47 1.32
CA ALA A 179 14.61 15.75 0.78
C ALA A 179 13.40 16.34 1.53
N GLU A 180 12.47 15.48 1.96
CA GLU A 180 11.30 15.89 2.73
C GLU A 180 11.68 16.42 4.11
N ASN A 181 12.53 15.67 4.83
CA ASN A 181 12.98 16.09 6.16
C ASN A 181 14.36 15.52 6.49
N PRO A 182 15.44 16.29 6.25
CA PRO A 182 16.80 15.86 6.54
C PRO A 182 16.98 15.40 7.98
N PHE A 183 16.46 16.14 8.96
CA PHE A 183 16.64 15.81 10.38
C PHE A 183 15.95 14.50 10.78
N GLU A 184 14.74 14.25 10.28
CA GLU A 184 14.04 12.99 10.56
C GLU A 184 14.70 11.82 9.85
N SER A 185 15.19 12.03 8.62
CA SER A 185 15.86 10.97 7.85
C SER A 185 17.09 10.43 8.58
N VAL A 186 17.86 11.29 9.23
CA VAL A 186 19.02 10.91 10.06
C VAL A 186 18.60 10.06 11.25
N ARG A 187 17.52 10.44 11.93
CA ARG A 187 16.98 9.63 13.04
C ARG A 187 16.45 8.29 12.57
N LEU A 188 15.80 8.25 11.41
CA LEU A 188 15.31 7.03 10.78
C LEU A 188 16.47 6.09 10.43
N PHE A 189 17.52 6.58 9.78
CA PHE A 189 18.68 5.75 9.43
C PHE A 189 19.43 5.23 10.66
N GLU A 190 19.52 6.04 11.71
CA GLU A 190 20.06 5.57 12.99
C GLU A 190 19.19 4.48 13.61
N ALA A 191 17.87 4.66 13.66
CA ALA A 191 16.93 3.64 14.15
C ALA A 191 17.10 2.33 13.37
N VAL A 192 17.10 2.38 12.03
CA VAL A 192 17.28 1.22 11.15
C VAL A 192 18.55 0.44 11.48
N ARG A 193 19.65 1.07 11.91
CA ARG A 193 20.87 0.34 12.32
C ARG A 193 20.61 -0.58 13.52
N TRP A 194 19.83 -0.12 14.49
CA TRP A 194 19.60 -0.79 15.77
C TRP A 194 18.35 -1.67 15.82
N GLU A 195 17.40 -1.45 14.91
CA GLU A 195 16.15 -2.20 14.89
C GLU A 195 16.37 -3.72 14.73
N ILE A 196 15.53 -4.48 15.44
CA ILE A 196 15.52 -5.95 15.41
C ILE A 196 14.47 -6.39 14.38
N PRO A 197 14.85 -7.07 13.28
CA PRO A 197 13.92 -7.39 12.19
C PRO A 197 12.65 -8.12 12.62
N SER A 198 12.75 -9.06 13.58
CA SER A 198 11.59 -9.81 14.07
C SER A 198 10.63 -8.96 14.90
N GLU A 199 11.11 -7.96 15.62
CA GLU A 199 10.25 -7.08 16.43
C GLU A 199 9.50 -6.08 15.54
N LEU A 200 10.19 -5.55 14.52
CA LEU A 200 9.57 -4.73 13.47
C LEU A 200 8.47 -5.49 12.73
N GLU A 201 8.77 -6.70 12.25
CA GLU A 201 7.80 -7.51 11.49
C GLU A 201 6.57 -7.86 12.34
N GLU A 202 6.77 -8.28 13.59
CA GLU A 202 5.66 -8.59 14.50
C GLU A 202 4.78 -7.36 14.77
N THR A 203 5.39 -6.20 15.02
CA THR A 203 4.65 -4.95 15.25
C THR A 203 3.83 -4.55 14.03
N ALA A 204 4.46 -4.57 12.84
CA ALA A 204 3.78 -4.31 11.58
C ALA A 204 2.64 -5.32 11.33
N PHE A 205 2.85 -6.60 11.66
CA PHE A 205 1.84 -7.64 11.51
C PHE A 205 0.63 -7.39 12.42
N GLN A 206 0.86 -6.98 13.67
CA GLN A 206 -0.23 -6.66 14.60
C GLN A 206 -1.07 -5.48 14.13
N PHE A 207 -0.43 -4.41 13.65
CA PHE A 207 -1.14 -3.25 13.11
C PHE A 207 -1.96 -3.61 11.88
N ARG A 208 -1.37 -4.35 10.94
CA ARG A 208 -2.08 -4.91 9.78
C ARG A 208 -3.28 -5.75 10.20
N ARG A 209 -3.09 -6.67 11.14
CA ARG A 209 -4.14 -7.60 11.60
C ARG A 209 -5.34 -6.83 12.16
N ALA A 210 -5.10 -5.80 12.96
CA ALA A 210 -6.16 -4.94 13.49
C ALA A 210 -6.94 -4.25 12.37
N ARG A 211 -6.24 -3.66 11.38
CA ARG A 211 -6.91 -2.98 10.25
C ARG A 211 -7.70 -3.92 9.36
N LEU A 212 -7.18 -5.11 9.07
CA LEU A 212 -7.90 -6.10 8.29
C LEU A 212 -9.15 -6.59 9.03
N ALA A 213 -9.08 -6.74 10.35
CA ALA A 213 -10.26 -7.06 11.17
C ALA A 213 -11.33 -5.95 11.10
N ASP A 214 -10.94 -4.67 11.14
CA ASP A 214 -11.86 -3.54 10.98
C ASP A 214 -12.55 -3.53 9.61
N LEU A 215 -11.87 -4.03 8.56
CA LEU A 215 -12.43 -4.22 7.22
C LEU A 215 -13.30 -5.49 7.10
N GLY A 216 -13.44 -6.26 8.18
CA GLY A 216 -14.25 -7.48 8.24
C GLY A 216 -13.55 -8.73 7.73
N PHE A 217 -12.22 -8.70 7.55
CA PHE A 217 -11.44 -9.92 7.27
C PHE A 217 -11.27 -10.71 8.57
N PRO A 218 -11.73 -11.98 8.63
CA PRO A 218 -11.57 -12.80 9.83
C PRO A 218 -10.10 -13.14 10.07
N SER A 219 -9.73 -13.40 11.33
CA SER A 219 -8.43 -14.00 11.63
C SER A 219 -8.33 -15.40 11.03
N PHE A 220 -7.11 -15.93 10.90
CA PHE A 220 -6.92 -17.30 10.42
C PHE A 220 -7.64 -18.32 11.31
N GLU A 221 -7.62 -18.11 12.64
CA GLU A 221 -8.30 -18.97 13.60
C GLU A 221 -9.83 -18.90 13.44
N ASP A 222 -10.38 -17.70 13.28
CA ASP A 222 -11.82 -17.50 13.04
C ASP A 222 -12.25 -18.15 11.72
N ALA A 223 -11.44 -17.99 10.66
CA ALA A 223 -11.70 -18.61 9.37
C ALA A 223 -11.70 -20.14 9.46
N LEU A 224 -10.75 -20.73 10.19
CA LEU A 224 -10.71 -22.18 10.43
C LEU A 224 -11.91 -22.67 11.25
N ALA A 225 -12.34 -21.89 12.26
CA ALA A 225 -13.48 -22.23 13.11
C ALA A 225 -14.78 -22.38 12.29
N LEU A 226 -14.97 -21.59 11.22
CA LEU A 226 -16.12 -21.71 10.32
C LEU A 226 -16.20 -23.07 9.59
N PHE A 227 -15.06 -23.71 9.35
CA PHE A 227 -14.97 -25.02 8.71
C PHE A 227 -14.82 -26.18 9.71
N SER A 228 -14.80 -25.88 11.01
CA SER A 228 -14.76 -26.90 12.05
C SER A 228 -16.09 -27.65 12.10
N ARG A 229 -16.02 -28.97 12.31
CA ARG A 229 -17.21 -29.81 12.41
C ARG A 229 -17.96 -29.46 13.69
N VAL A 230 -19.18 -28.95 13.55
CA VAL A 230 -20.09 -28.77 14.68
C VAL A 230 -20.52 -30.15 15.19
N ASP A 231 -20.27 -30.43 16.47
CA ASP A 231 -20.84 -31.60 17.13
C ASP A 231 -22.37 -31.44 17.21
N VAL A 232 -23.09 -32.21 16.41
CA VAL A 232 -24.54 -32.26 16.47
C VAL A 232 -24.93 -33.19 17.61
N PRO A 233 -25.68 -32.72 18.63
CA PRO A 233 -26.13 -33.59 19.71
C PRO A 233 -26.95 -34.75 19.15
N PRO A 234 -26.88 -35.95 19.78
CA PRO A 234 -27.61 -37.12 19.31
C PRO A 234 -29.10 -36.82 19.23
N ARG A 235 -29.73 -37.24 18.13
CA ARG A 235 -31.17 -37.06 17.89
C ARG A 235 -31.94 -37.68 19.08
N PRO A 236 -32.89 -36.97 19.71
CA PRO A 236 -33.65 -37.53 20.83
C PRO A 236 -34.33 -38.83 20.39
N THR A 237 -34.10 -39.89 21.16
CA THR A 237 -34.76 -41.19 20.97
C THR A 237 -36.26 -41.05 21.30
N PRO A 238 -37.14 -41.70 20.51
CA PRO A 238 -38.59 -41.63 20.70
C PRO A 238 -39.07 -42.20 22.04
#